data_AF-A0A9D5KD72-F1
#
_entry.id   AF-A0A9D5KD72-F1
#
_cell.length_a   1.000
_cell.length_b   1.000
_cell.length_c   1.000
_cell.angle_alpha   90.00
_cell.angle_beta   90.00
_cell.angle_gamma   90.00
#
_symmetry.space_group_name_H-M   'P 1'
#
loop_
_entity.id
_entity.type
_entity.pdbx_description
1 polymer ?
#
loop_
_entity_poly.entity_id
_entity_poly.type
_entity_poly.pdbx_seq_one_letter_code
_entity_poly.pdbx_strand_id
1 'polypeptide(L)'
;MDSVLIIGSGGREHALLKALLRSDRALCTYAYPGNPGMENDGCMLVDRRVDGWADLADWAVENDIDLTVVGPEVPLVEGIVDEFEKQGLRVFGPTASAARIEGSKQFAKELMATHGIPTAAFKSFTSKQTARTYLKEVGAPIVV
;
A
#
# COMPACT_ATOMS: atom_id res chain seq x y z
N MET A 1 2.73 -1.55 23.12
CA MET A 1 2.96 -1.23 21.71
C MET A 1 4.27 -0.53 21.68
N ASP A 2 5.26 -1.36 21.48
CA ASP A 2 6.66 -1.15 21.74
C ASP A 2 7.47 -1.48 20.46
N SER A 3 6.87 -2.19 19.49
CA SER A 3 7.49 -2.52 18.19
C SER A 3 6.62 -2.13 16.97
N VAL A 4 7.25 -1.65 15.89
CA VAL A 4 6.56 -1.29 14.64
C VAL A 4 7.34 -1.81 13.43
N LEU A 5 6.68 -2.53 12.53
CA LEU A 5 7.22 -2.91 11.22
C LEU A 5 6.70 -1.99 10.12
N ILE A 6 7.59 -1.44 9.31
CA ILE A 6 7.26 -0.59 8.16
C ILE A 6 7.54 -1.36 6.87
N ILE A 7 6.54 -1.48 6.00
CA ILE A 7 6.71 -2.12 4.70
C ILE A 7 7.04 -1.06 3.65
N GLY A 8 8.13 -1.28 2.92
CA GLY A 8 8.63 -0.44 1.83
C GLY A 8 10.02 0.13 2.09
N SER A 9 10.55 0.87 1.10
CA SER A 9 11.94 1.34 1.06
C SER A 9 12.09 2.76 0.49
N GLY A 10 10.99 3.45 0.20
CA GLY A 10 11.00 4.77 -0.39
C GLY A 10 11.08 5.92 0.63
N GLY A 11 11.03 7.15 0.10
CA GLY A 11 11.01 8.36 0.94
C GLY A 11 9.73 8.50 1.77
N ARG A 12 8.60 7.94 1.33
CA ARG A 12 7.35 7.90 2.09
C ARG A 12 7.51 7.09 3.37
N GLU A 13 8.10 5.89 3.27
CA GLU A 13 8.35 5.02 4.43
C GLU A 13 9.38 5.64 5.38
N HIS A 14 10.40 6.30 4.85
CA HIS A 14 11.35 7.04 5.68
C HIS A 14 10.67 8.21 6.41
N ALA A 15 9.76 8.93 5.78
CA ALA A 15 8.98 9.98 6.42
C ALA A 15 8.05 9.43 7.52
N LEU A 16 7.42 8.26 7.30
CA LEU A 16 6.62 7.57 8.31
C LEU A 16 7.47 7.16 9.51
N LEU A 17 8.66 6.59 9.29
CA LEU A 17 9.62 6.29 10.36
C LEU A 17 9.93 7.56 11.17
N LYS A 18 10.28 8.67 10.50
CA LYS A 18 10.57 9.94 11.18
C LYS A 18 9.40 10.48 11.99
N ALA A 19 8.17 10.23 11.57
CA ALA A 19 6.99 10.59 12.34
C ALA A 19 6.82 9.69 13.57
N LEU A 20 7.02 8.38 13.42
CA LEU A 20 6.96 7.41 14.53
C LEU A 20 8.02 7.69 15.61
N LEU A 21 9.24 8.04 15.20
CA LEU A 21 10.35 8.38 16.11
C LEU A 21 10.13 9.67 16.92
N ARG A 22 9.12 10.48 16.58
CA ARG A 22 8.73 11.67 17.39
C ARG A 22 7.75 11.34 18.51
N SER A 23 7.27 10.10 18.59
CA SER A 23 6.43 9.64 19.69
C SER A 23 7.22 9.70 21.00
N ASP A 24 6.56 10.10 22.10
CA ASP A 24 7.14 10.05 23.46
C ASP A 24 7.33 8.59 23.96
N ARG A 25 6.84 7.60 23.20
CA ARG A 25 7.06 6.18 23.49
C ARG A 25 8.38 5.71 22.87
N ALA A 26 9.15 4.95 23.64
CA ALA A 26 10.28 4.21 23.10
C ALA A 26 9.75 3.09 22.18
N LEU A 27 9.95 3.25 20.87
CA LEU A 27 9.53 2.28 19.85
C LEU A 27 10.75 1.60 19.22
N CYS A 28 10.77 0.28 19.23
CA CYS A 28 11.60 -0.52 18.35
C CYS A 28 11.01 -0.45 16.94
N THR A 29 11.77 0.07 15.97
CA THR A 29 11.28 0.20 14.60
C THR A 29 12.01 -0.77 13.68
N TYR A 30 11.25 -1.45 12.84
CA TYR A 30 11.71 -2.40 11.84
C TYR A 30 11.24 -1.96 10.45
N ALA A 31 11.98 -2.32 9.41
CA ALA A 31 11.56 -2.11 8.03
C ALA A 31 11.89 -3.28 7.12
N TYR A 32 10.98 -3.57 6.18
CA TYR A 32 11.23 -4.53 5.10
C TYR A 32 10.81 -3.96 3.74
N PRO A 33 11.70 -3.89 2.73
CA PRO A 33 13.15 -4.06 2.86
C PRO A 33 13.86 -2.84 3.49
N GLY A 34 13.17 -1.69 3.63
CA GLY A 34 13.76 -0.45 4.13
C GLY A 34 14.88 0.12 3.24
N ASN A 35 15.61 1.11 3.76
CA ASN A 35 16.73 1.74 3.05
C ASN A 35 17.82 2.24 4.05
N PRO A 36 19.03 2.58 3.57
CA PRO A 36 20.13 3.02 4.45
C PRO A 36 19.82 4.30 5.25
N GLY A 37 18.95 5.17 4.74
CA GLY A 37 18.52 6.37 5.46
C GLY A 37 17.68 6.04 6.70
N MET A 38 16.86 5.00 6.62
CA MET A 38 16.07 4.49 7.74
C MET A 38 16.99 3.83 8.78
N GLU A 39 17.96 3.04 8.33
CA GLU A 39 18.96 2.42 9.21
C GLU A 39 19.78 3.46 9.98
N ASN A 40 20.22 4.53 9.30
CA ASN A 40 20.93 5.66 9.93
C ASN A 40 20.08 6.38 11.00
N ASP A 41 18.75 6.32 10.90
CA ASP A 41 17.82 6.88 11.89
C ASP A 41 17.46 5.86 13.00
N GLY A 42 18.14 4.70 13.05
CA GLY A 42 17.99 3.69 14.10
C GLY A 42 16.92 2.63 13.83
N CYS A 43 16.39 2.54 12.61
CA CYS A 43 15.45 1.48 12.22
C CYS A 43 16.20 0.19 11.85
N MET A 44 15.76 -0.95 12.39
CA MET A 44 16.33 -2.25 12.09
C MET A 44 15.76 -2.81 10.78
N LEU A 45 16.62 -3.08 9.81
CA LEU A 45 16.17 -3.73 8.59
C LEU A 45 15.96 -5.22 8.84
N VAL A 46 14.88 -5.77 8.28
CA VAL A 46 14.62 -7.22 8.32
C VAL A 46 15.62 -7.89 7.37
N ASP A 47 16.74 -8.35 7.93
CA ASP A 47 17.87 -8.95 7.20
C ASP A 47 17.61 -10.43 6.87
N ARG A 48 16.50 -10.69 6.19
CA ARG A 48 16.21 -12.01 5.63
C ARG A 48 15.40 -11.88 4.35
N ARG A 49 15.53 -12.90 3.51
CA ARG A 49 14.63 -13.08 2.39
C ARG A 49 13.24 -13.46 2.91
N VAL A 50 12.23 -12.75 2.39
CA VAL A 50 10.82 -13.05 2.62
C VAL A 50 10.27 -13.72 1.37
N ASP A 51 9.76 -14.93 1.52
CA ASP A 51 9.14 -15.74 0.45
C ASP A 51 7.60 -15.60 0.44
N GLY A 52 7.13 -14.36 0.53
CA GLY A 52 5.71 -13.98 0.50
C GLY A 52 5.18 -13.45 1.84
N TRP A 53 3.92 -13.00 1.86
CA TRP A 53 3.35 -12.31 3.02
C TRP A 53 3.13 -13.19 4.24
N ALA A 54 2.88 -14.49 4.04
CA ALA A 54 2.77 -15.45 5.13
C ALA A 54 4.11 -15.60 5.89
N ASP A 55 5.22 -15.69 5.15
CA ASP A 55 6.56 -15.78 5.73
C ASP A 55 6.96 -14.51 6.50
N LEU A 56 6.53 -13.33 6.04
CA LEU A 56 6.73 -12.09 6.79
C LEU A 56 5.82 -11.98 8.01
N ALA A 57 4.59 -12.50 7.93
CA ALA A 57 3.68 -12.55 9.05
C ALA A 57 4.20 -13.49 10.15
N ASP A 58 4.70 -14.67 9.76
CA ASP A 58 5.35 -15.62 10.69
C ASP A 58 6.53 -14.95 11.40
N TRP A 59 7.39 -14.24 10.64
CA TRP A 59 8.49 -13.46 11.22
C TRP A 59 7.99 -12.38 12.18
N ALA A 60 6.90 -11.69 11.84
CA ALA A 60 6.32 -10.64 12.68
C ALA A 60 5.74 -11.21 14.00
N VAL A 61 5.19 -12.43 13.98
CA VAL A 61 4.79 -13.16 15.19
C VAL A 61 6.02 -13.52 16.03
N GLU A 62 7.06 -14.08 15.42
CA GLU A 62 8.28 -14.51 16.12
C GLU A 62 9.06 -13.34 16.76
N ASN A 63 8.91 -12.13 16.22
CA ASN A 63 9.59 -10.92 16.69
C ASN A 63 8.67 -9.96 17.47
N ASP A 64 7.51 -10.45 17.92
CA ASP A 64 6.55 -9.70 18.74
C ASP A 64 6.21 -8.32 18.16
N ILE A 65 5.90 -8.25 16.85
CA ILE A 65 5.54 -7.00 16.18
C ILE A 65 4.14 -6.55 16.61
N ASP A 66 4.03 -5.40 17.27
CA ASP A 66 2.74 -4.87 17.76
C ASP A 66 1.91 -4.19 16.68
N LEU A 67 2.55 -3.62 15.66
CA LEU A 67 1.90 -2.96 14.53
C LEU A 67 2.75 -3.05 13.28
N THR A 68 2.12 -3.40 12.17
CA THR A 68 2.69 -3.24 10.83
C THR A 68 2.06 -2.06 10.11
N VAL A 69 2.84 -1.22 9.46
CA VAL A 69 2.37 -0.10 8.61
C VAL A 69 2.79 -0.36 7.18
N VAL A 70 1.84 -0.43 6.26
CA VAL A 70 2.13 -0.73 4.85
C VAL A 70 2.21 0.57 4.05
N GLY A 71 3.39 0.89 3.55
CA GLY A 71 3.64 2.08 2.75
C GLY A 71 3.22 1.95 1.28
N PRO A 72 3.77 0.99 0.51
CA PRO A 72 3.50 0.83 -0.91
C PRO A 72 2.16 0.15 -1.19
N GLU A 73 1.61 0.50 -2.36
CA GLU A 73 0.32 0.02 -2.85
C GLU A 73 0.35 -1.43 -3.31
N VAL A 74 1.48 -1.90 -3.86
CA VAL A 74 1.59 -3.26 -4.40
C VAL A 74 1.33 -4.34 -3.33
N PRO A 75 1.97 -4.32 -2.14
CA PRO A 75 1.66 -5.29 -1.08
C PRO A 75 0.20 -5.25 -0.61
N LEU A 76 -0.44 -4.07 -0.62
CA LEU A 76 -1.85 -3.93 -0.26
C LEU A 76 -2.74 -4.65 -1.27
N VAL A 77 -2.50 -4.46 -2.57
CA VAL A 77 -3.23 -5.14 -3.64
C VAL A 77 -2.98 -6.65 -3.62
N GLU A 78 -1.77 -7.07 -3.23
CA GLU A 78 -1.39 -8.48 -3.09
C GLU A 78 -1.88 -9.15 -1.79
N GLY A 79 -2.54 -8.42 -0.90
CA GLY A 79 -3.22 -8.98 0.26
C GLY A 79 -2.36 -9.19 1.50
N ILE A 80 -1.30 -8.39 1.68
CA ILE A 80 -0.51 -8.41 2.92
C ILE A 80 -1.38 -8.19 4.17
N VAL A 81 -2.36 -7.30 4.08
CA VAL A 81 -3.25 -6.98 5.20
C VAL A 81 -4.10 -8.17 5.58
N ASP A 82 -4.72 -8.83 4.59
CA ASP A 82 -5.54 -10.02 4.80
C ASP A 82 -4.73 -11.16 5.44
N GLU A 83 -3.47 -11.37 5.02
CA GLU A 83 -2.61 -12.42 5.60
C GLU A 83 -2.18 -12.08 7.04
N PHE A 84 -1.87 -10.81 7.34
CA PHE A 84 -1.53 -10.39 8.70
C PHE A 84 -2.73 -10.52 9.65
N GLU A 85 -3.92 -10.07 9.23
CA GLU A 85 -5.13 -10.17 10.06
C GLU A 85 -5.52 -11.63 10.32
N LYS A 86 -5.33 -12.53 9.35
CA LYS A 86 -5.55 -13.98 9.51
C LYS A 86 -4.67 -14.59 10.60
N GLN A 87 -3.49 -14.04 10.85
CA GLN A 87 -2.60 -14.45 11.95
C GLN A 87 -2.85 -13.66 13.25
N GLY A 88 -3.85 -12.78 13.30
CA GLY A 88 -4.14 -11.94 14.47
C GLY A 88 -3.16 -10.78 14.67
N LEU A 89 -2.33 -10.48 13.66
CA LEU A 89 -1.40 -9.35 13.70
C LEU A 89 -2.14 -8.04 13.41
N ARG A 90 -1.76 -6.99 14.14
CA ARG A 90 -2.28 -5.65 13.85
C ARG A 90 -1.52 -5.06 12.68
N VAL A 91 -2.27 -4.65 11.65
CA VAL A 91 -1.73 -4.05 10.44
C VAL A 91 -2.54 -2.82 10.06
N PHE A 92 -1.84 -1.76 9.63
CA PHE A 92 -2.43 -0.53 9.13
C PHE A 92 -2.28 -0.47 7.62
N GLY A 93 -3.40 -0.70 6.94
CA GLY A 93 -3.55 -0.67 5.49
C GLY A 93 -4.93 -1.23 5.10
N PRO A 94 -5.43 -0.94 3.90
CA PRO A 94 -6.64 -1.57 3.38
C PRO A 94 -6.43 -3.07 3.06
N THR A 95 -7.46 -3.88 3.24
CA THR A 95 -7.51 -5.25 2.69
C THR A 95 -7.36 -5.23 1.17
N ALA A 96 -6.98 -6.35 0.55
CA ALA A 96 -6.84 -6.47 -0.91
C ALA A 96 -8.11 -6.01 -1.64
N SER A 97 -9.27 -6.38 -1.10
CA SER A 97 -10.57 -5.99 -1.65
C SER A 97 -10.78 -4.47 -1.63
N ALA A 98 -10.38 -3.78 -0.55
CA ALA A 98 -10.49 -2.34 -0.40
C ALA A 98 -9.41 -1.60 -1.21
N ALA A 99 -8.18 -2.15 -1.29
CA ALA A 99 -7.07 -1.61 -2.05
C ALA A 99 -7.35 -1.51 -3.56
N ARG A 100 -8.36 -2.25 -4.06
CA ARG A 100 -8.85 -2.13 -5.46
C ARG A 100 -9.25 -0.71 -5.86
N ILE A 101 -9.66 0.12 -4.91
CA ILE A 101 -10.00 1.54 -5.18
C ILE A 101 -8.81 2.32 -5.73
N GLU A 102 -7.58 1.93 -5.38
CA GLU A 102 -6.34 2.50 -5.91
C GLU A 102 -5.76 1.62 -7.03
N GLY A 103 -5.75 0.30 -6.83
CA GLY A 103 -5.15 -0.65 -7.77
C GLY A 103 -5.90 -0.81 -9.11
N SER A 104 -7.18 -0.41 -9.19
CA SER A 104 -7.96 -0.47 -10.42
C SER A 104 -8.70 0.84 -10.70
N LYS A 105 -8.16 1.62 -11.63
CA LYS A 105 -8.76 2.87 -12.10
C LYS A 105 -10.18 2.67 -12.65
N GLN A 106 -10.45 1.53 -13.29
CA GLN A 106 -11.79 1.20 -13.77
C GLN A 106 -12.75 0.99 -12.59
N PHE A 107 -12.38 0.16 -11.61
CA PHE A 107 -13.19 -0.08 -10.42
C PHE A 107 -13.47 1.22 -9.65
N ALA A 108 -12.44 2.05 -9.43
CA ALA A 108 -12.58 3.34 -8.77
C ALA A 108 -13.61 4.24 -9.47
N LYS A 109 -13.55 4.29 -10.80
CA LYS A 109 -14.45 5.10 -11.61
C LYS A 109 -15.88 4.56 -11.66
N GLU A 110 -16.07 3.25 -11.70
CA GLU A 110 -17.38 2.60 -11.59
C GLU A 110 -18.01 2.85 -10.22
N LEU A 111 -17.22 2.74 -9.14
CA LEU A 111 -17.66 3.03 -7.77
C LEU A 111 -18.10 4.49 -7.64
N MET A 112 -17.28 5.43 -8.14
CA MET A 112 -17.61 6.86 -8.13
C MET A 112 -18.91 7.16 -8.91
N ALA A 113 -19.07 6.57 -10.10
CA ALA A 113 -20.29 6.75 -10.89
C ALA A 113 -21.53 6.18 -10.19
N THR A 114 -21.41 4.99 -9.59
CA THR A 114 -22.49 4.31 -8.87
C THR A 114 -22.98 5.12 -7.66
N HIS A 115 -22.06 5.77 -6.96
CA HIS A 115 -22.38 6.55 -5.75
C HIS A 115 -22.50 8.06 -5.98
N GLY A 116 -22.46 8.53 -7.23
CA GLY A 116 -22.58 9.96 -7.55
C GLY A 116 -21.42 10.81 -7.04
N ILE A 117 -20.22 10.23 -6.86
CA ILE A 117 -19.01 10.94 -6.44
C ILE A 117 -18.44 11.70 -7.66
N PRO A 118 -18.32 13.04 -7.61
CA PRO A 118 -17.83 13.82 -8.75
C PRO A 118 -16.42 13.41 -9.18
N THR A 119 -16.24 13.10 -10.46
CA THR A 119 -14.94 12.75 -11.04
C THR A 119 -14.94 13.03 -12.54
N ALA A 120 -13.75 13.13 -13.16
CA ALA A 120 -13.65 13.31 -14.61
C ALA A 120 -14.35 12.16 -15.36
N ALA A 121 -15.07 12.48 -16.44
CA ALA A 121 -15.68 11.48 -17.30
C ALA A 121 -14.63 10.45 -17.77
N PHE A 122 -15.03 9.18 -17.84
CA PHE A 122 -14.13 8.10 -18.25
C PHE A 122 -14.90 7.07 -19.08
N LYS A 123 -14.16 6.35 -19.92
CA LYS A 123 -14.65 5.16 -20.61
C LYS A 123 -13.47 4.25 -20.92
N SER A 124 -13.61 2.95 -20.68
CA SER A 124 -12.59 1.95 -20.98
C SER A 124 -12.86 1.30 -22.34
N PHE A 125 -11.78 0.96 -23.05
CA PHE A 125 -11.86 0.33 -24.37
C PHE A 125 -10.78 -0.74 -24.47
N THR A 126 -11.15 -1.91 -24.99
CA THR A 126 -10.20 -2.96 -25.41
C THR A 126 -9.96 -2.96 -26.92
N SER A 127 -10.80 -2.25 -27.68
CA SER A 127 -10.67 -2.10 -29.13
C SER A 127 -10.20 -0.69 -29.51
N LYS A 128 -9.14 -0.63 -30.31
CA LYS A 128 -8.63 0.62 -30.90
C LYS A 128 -9.71 1.36 -31.69
N GLN A 129 -10.59 0.62 -32.37
CA GLN A 129 -11.62 1.22 -33.21
C GLN A 129 -12.66 1.96 -32.37
N THR A 130 -13.16 1.33 -31.31
CA THR A 130 -14.16 1.96 -30.42
C THR A 130 -13.57 3.12 -29.64
N ALA A 131 -12.29 3.02 -29.22
CA ALA A 131 -11.57 4.13 -28.61
C ALA A 131 -11.48 5.35 -29.55
N ARG A 132 -11.13 5.14 -30.84
CA ARG A 132 -11.03 6.23 -31.82
C ARG A 132 -12.36 6.92 -32.08
N THR A 133 -13.47 6.18 -32.13
CA THR A 133 -14.80 6.77 -32.28
C THR A 133 -15.12 7.67 -31.09
N TYR A 134 -14.91 7.18 -29.87
CA TYR A 134 -15.17 7.97 -28.66
C TYR A 134 -14.30 9.23 -28.56
N LEU A 135 -13.02 9.15 -28.92
CA LEU A 135 -12.14 10.32 -28.94
C LEU A 135 -12.67 11.43 -29.87
N LYS A 136 -13.29 11.07 -31.00
CA LYS A 136 -13.91 12.04 -31.91
C LYS A 136 -15.19 12.64 -31.36
N GLU A 137 -15.96 11.86 -30.60
CA GLU A 137 -17.21 12.32 -29.97
C GLU A 137 -16.93 13.32 -28.83
N VAL A 138 -15.92 13.06 -28.01
CA VAL A 138 -15.59 13.90 -26.85
C VAL A 138 -14.79 15.15 -27.24
N GLY A 139 -13.90 15.04 -28.23
CA GLY A 139 -12.99 16.13 -28.61
C GLY A 139 -11.81 16.29 -27.65
N ALA A 140 -11.03 17.36 -27.85
CA ALA A 140 -9.82 17.67 -27.08
C ALA A 140 -9.99 18.99 -26.30
N PRO A 141 -9.27 19.19 -25.16
CA PRO A 141 -8.23 18.32 -24.59
C PRO A 141 -8.76 17.08 -23.89
N ILE A 142 -8.05 15.95 -24.02
CA ILE A 142 -8.41 14.67 -23.41
C ILE A 142 -7.16 13.89 -23.00
N VAL A 143 -7.26 13.09 -21.94
CA VAL A 143 -6.19 12.20 -21.45
C VAL A 143 -6.49 10.78 -21.89
N VAL A 144 -5.50 10.13 -22.49
CA VAL A 144 -5.52 8.69 -22.84
C VAL A 144 -4.64 7.94 -21.85
#